data_AF-A0A2J4ZUE9-F1
#
_entry.id   AF-A0A2J4ZUE9-F1
#
_cell.length_a   1.000
_cell.length_b   1.000
_cell.length_c   1.000
_cell.angle_alpha   90.00
_cell.angle_beta   90.00
_cell.angle_gamma   90.00
#
_symmetry.space_group_name_H-M   'P 1'
#
loop_
_entity.id
_entity.type
_entity.pdbx_description
1 polymer ?
#
loop_
_entity_poly.entity_id
_entity_poly.type
_entity_poly.pdbx_seq_one_letter_code
_entity_poly.pdbx_strand_id
1 'polypeptide(L)'
;RVLEQGGDAPVYGPNLRASCRRMEAAGWLRTLRAPNLQLAVELTDAGRALAAPLLADEQARVLAEQRAAAVRVLPLVRMKAVYESDSFGDERPVALDDRWHLAVRGDYVILLDGTTCLQLWNAAGQLTRLEGDPLQIATWLQACHDAGIAVRVQINESATPEEGALNVTAPADRTDTWYRQLDVALQAEGISGLNEEIRQAVITPGEGLRDLPAPARLRQVLRDSAEAFPLTAAGYEEDTEAALADLLARAGFAGDQVHELQWHRIRWPLMSQEEADRRELNTLLNDLERQQLYCNREQLTEIVFSPVRKPGERWTERLQWLLMTDGFGFRSPLSREAGARALAILAGYTGREVTEHLATVMVWNDAGTGERP
;
A
#
# COMPACT_ATOMS: atom_id res chain seq x y z
N ARG A 1 42.70 -12.54 -34.27
CA ARG A 1 41.71 -13.64 -34.38
C ARG A 1 42.17 -14.87 -33.57
N VAL A 2 42.37 -14.72 -32.25
CA VAL A 2 42.81 -15.84 -31.38
C VAL A 2 41.60 -16.65 -30.90
N LEU A 3 40.43 -16.00 -30.73
CA LEU A 3 39.19 -16.65 -30.31
C LEU A 3 38.47 -17.39 -31.45
N GLU A 4 38.56 -16.89 -32.69
CA GLU A 4 37.98 -17.58 -33.88
C GLU A 4 38.64 -18.93 -34.20
N GLN A 5 39.80 -19.24 -33.61
CA GLN A 5 40.52 -20.50 -33.82
C GLN A 5 40.22 -21.56 -32.74
N GLY A 6 39.45 -21.22 -31.71
CA GLY A 6 38.96 -22.17 -30.72
C GLY A 6 37.54 -22.59 -31.08
N GLY A 7 37.31 -23.86 -31.38
CA GLY A 7 35.94 -24.38 -31.55
C GLY A 7 35.17 -24.43 -30.21
N ASP A 8 33.88 -24.72 -30.28
CA ASP A 8 32.95 -24.71 -29.12
C ASP A 8 33.14 -25.88 -28.12
N ALA A 9 34.21 -26.66 -28.25
CA ALA A 9 34.49 -27.81 -27.39
C ALA A 9 35.47 -27.44 -26.25
N PRO A 10 35.27 -27.95 -25.02
CA PRO A 10 36.20 -27.75 -23.93
C PRO A 10 37.62 -28.27 -24.27
N VAL A 11 38.63 -27.44 -24.03
CA VAL A 11 40.04 -27.75 -24.34
C VAL A 11 40.78 -28.17 -23.07
N TYR A 12 41.30 -29.41 -23.03
CA TYR A 12 41.99 -29.95 -21.84
C TYR A 12 43.51 -30.08 -22.01
N GLY A 13 44.24 -30.04 -20.88
CA GLY A 13 45.64 -30.44 -20.78
C GLY A 13 46.64 -29.59 -21.59
N PRO A 14 47.48 -30.20 -22.47
CA PRO A 14 48.49 -29.48 -23.26
C PRO A 14 47.93 -28.33 -24.11
N ASN A 15 46.70 -28.48 -24.60
CA ASN A 15 46.06 -27.47 -25.44
C ASN A 15 45.56 -26.26 -24.64
N LEU A 16 45.21 -26.44 -23.36
CA LEU A 16 44.88 -25.34 -22.46
C LEU A 16 46.13 -24.47 -22.22
N ARG A 17 47.27 -25.11 -21.92
CA ARG A 17 48.55 -24.39 -21.73
C ARG A 17 48.98 -23.65 -22.99
N ALA A 18 48.82 -24.27 -24.17
CA ALA A 18 49.09 -23.62 -25.44
C ALA A 18 48.18 -22.41 -25.69
N SER A 19 46.89 -22.51 -25.33
CA SER A 19 45.93 -21.41 -25.45
C SER A 19 46.24 -20.26 -24.48
N CYS A 20 46.58 -20.55 -23.22
CA CYS A 20 47.06 -19.55 -22.26
C CYS A 20 48.32 -18.84 -22.76
N ARG A 21 49.29 -19.57 -23.33
CA ARG A 21 50.50 -18.96 -23.93
C ARG A 21 50.17 -18.04 -25.10
N ARG A 22 49.19 -18.38 -25.96
CA ARG A 22 48.76 -17.51 -27.06
C ARG A 22 48.09 -16.24 -26.55
N MET A 23 47.23 -16.36 -25.54
CA MET A 23 46.57 -15.22 -24.90
C MET A 23 47.56 -14.34 -24.10
N GLU A 24 48.58 -14.93 -23.50
CA GLU A 24 49.68 -14.21 -22.86
C GLU A 24 50.55 -13.48 -23.89
N ALA A 25 50.89 -14.12 -25.02
CA ALA A 25 51.62 -13.47 -26.12
C ALA A 25 50.81 -12.33 -26.79
N ALA A 26 49.48 -12.42 -26.78
CA ALA A 26 48.59 -11.35 -27.23
C ALA A 26 48.40 -10.23 -26.18
N GLY A 27 48.98 -10.38 -24.99
CA GLY A 27 48.90 -9.41 -23.90
C GLY A 27 47.57 -9.40 -23.15
N TRP A 28 46.74 -10.44 -23.27
CA TRP A 28 45.41 -10.54 -22.64
C TRP A 28 45.45 -11.21 -21.26
N LEU A 29 46.41 -12.11 -21.07
CA LEU A 29 46.62 -12.81 -19.80
C LEU A 29 48.06 -12.62 -19.32
N ARG A 30 48.26 -12.78 -18.01
CA ARG A 30 49.56 -12.90 -17.37
C ARG A 30 49.60 -14.22 -16.60
N THR A 31 50.59 -15.06 -16.86
CA THR A 31 50.78 -16.28 -16.08
C THR A 31 51.46 -15.96 -14.75
N LEU A 32 50.82 -16.35 -13.64
CA LEU A 32 51.39 -16.24 -12.30
C LEU A 32 52.19 -17.52 -12.02
N ARG A 33 53.50 -17.39 -11.77
CA ARG A 33 54.37 -18.53 -11.48
C ARG A 33 54.30 -18.87 -10.00
N ALA A 34 53.63 -19.97 -9.69
CA ALA A 34 53.73 -20.62 -8.39
C ALA A 34 54.72 -21.81 -8.48
N PRO A 35 55.45 -22.15 -7.40
CA PRO A 35 56.35 -23.30 -7.35
C PRO A 35 55.62 -24.66 -7.30
N ASN A 36 54.28 -24.66 -7.34
CA ASN A 36 53.47 -25.87 -7.46
C ASN A 36 53.08 -26.12 -8.93
N LEU A 37 52.60 -27.33 -9.26
CA LEU A 37 52.22 -27.70 -10.63
C LEU A 37 50.94 -27.00 -11.15
N GLN A 38 50.42 -25.99 -10.43
CA GLN A 38 49.19 -25.29 -10.76
C GLN A 38 49.47 -24.13 -11.73
N LEU A 39 48.62 -23.99 -12.75
CA LEU A 39 48.64 -22.86 -13.67
C LEU A 39 47.68 -21.80 -13.16
N ALA A 40 48.22 -20.68 -12.68
CA ALA A 40 47.44 -19.49 -12.35
C ALA A 40 47.61 -18.45 -13.46
N VAL A 41 46.52 -17.85 -13.91
CA VAL A 41 46.50 -16.80 -14.93
C VAL A 41 45.63 -15.64 -14.46
N GLU A 42 46.02 -14.43 -14.78
CA GLU A 42 45.28 -13.20 -14.47
C GLU A 42 45.00 -12.44 -15.78
N LEU A 43 43.82 -11.84 -15.92
CA LEU A 43 43.54 -10.94 -17.04
C LEU A 43 44.30 -9.62 -16.87
N THR A 44 44.98 -9.21 -17.94
CA THR A 44 45.50 -7.84 -18.06
C THR A 44 44.36 -6.85 -18.32
N ASP A 45 44.64 -5.55 -18.32
CA ASP A 45 43.63 -4.54 -18.67
C ASP A 45 43.11 -4.72 -20.11
N ALA A 46 43.99 -5.08 -21.06
CA ALA A 46 43.60 -5.42 -22.42
C ALA A 46 42.74 -6.70 -22.48
N GLY A 47 43.03 -7.69 -21.64
CA GLY A 47 42.21 -8.89 -21.49
C GLY A 47 40.85 -8.61 -20.88
N ARG A 48 40.78 -7.76 -19.85
CA ARG A 48 39.51 -7.30 -19.24
C ARG A 48 38.65 -6.53 -20.24
N ALA A 49 39.25 -5.63 -21.02
CA ALA A 49 38.53 -4.89 -22.06
C ALA A 49 37.90 -5.81 -23.13
N LEU A 50 38.58 -6.90 -23.49
CA LEU A 50 38.06 -7.92 -24.42
C LEU A 50 37.03 -8.86 -23.79
N ALA A 51 37.21 -9.21 -22.52
CA ALA A 51 36.30 -10.12 -21.81
C ALA A 51 34.98 -9.45 -21.39
N ALA A 52 35.00 -8.14 -21.16
CA ALA A 52 33.83 -7.38 -20.72
C ALA A 52 32.58 -7.55 -21.62
N PRO A 53 32.65 -7.36 -22.96
CA PRO A 53 31.49 -7.57 -23.83
C PRO A 53 31.03 -9.04 -23.86
N LEU A 54 31.95 -10.00 -23.85
CA LEU A 54 31.61 -11.43 -23.84
C LEU A 54 30.89 -11.85 -22.56
N LEU A 55 31.32 -11.32 -21.42
CA LEU A 55 30.66 -11.53 -20.14
C LEU A 55 29.27 -10.90 -20.12
N ALA A 56 29.13 -9.69 -20.68
CA ALA A 56 27.84 -9.00 -20.76
C ALA A 56 26.84 -9.77 -21.65
N ASP A 57 27.29 -10.26 -22.81
CA ASP A 57 26.46 -11.07 -23.73
C ASP A 57 26.03 -12.38 -23.06
N GLU A 58 26.95 -13.05 -22.36
CA GLU A 58 26.63 -14.28 -21.64
C GLU A 58 25.69 -14.06 -20.45
N GLN A 59 25.87 -12.96 -19.71
CA GLN A 59 24.95 -12.55 -18.64
C GLN A 59 23.56 -12.23 -19.20
N ALA A 60 23.49 -11.54 -20.35
CA ALA A 60 22.23 -11.24 -21.03
C ALA A 60 21.54 -12.52 -21.52
N ARG A 61 22.29 -13.48 -22.08
CA ARG A 61 21.78 -14.80 -22.47
C ARG A 61 21.21 -15.56 -21.27
N VAL A 62 21.98 -15.66 -20.19
CA VAL A 62 21.55 -16.34 -18.96
C VAL A 62 20.31 -15.67 -18.35
N LEU A 63 20.26 -14.33 -18.33
CA LEU A 63 19.09 -13.59 -17.85
C LEU A 63 17.87 -13.82 -18.76
N ALA A 64 18.06 -13.84 -20.08
CA ALA A 64 17.00 -14.13 -21.03
C ALA A 64 16.46 -15.55 -20.85
N GLU A 65 17.33 -16.54 -20.62
CA GLU A 65 16.94 -17.92 -20.32
C GLU A 65 16.19 -18.02 -19.00
N GLN A 66 16.67 -17.37 -17.94
CA GLN A 66 15.97 -17.29 -16.66
C GLN A 66 14.59 -16.66 -16.82
N ARG A 67 14.49 -15.57 -17.60
CA ARG A 67 13.23 -14.87 -17.85
C ARG A 67 12.26 -15.71 -18.68
N ALA A 68 12.75 -16.42 -19.69
CA ALA A 68 11.95 -17.33 -20.52
C ALA A 68 11.41 -18.52 -19.70
N ALA A 69 12.17 -19.00 -18.72
CA ALA A 69 11.75 -20.09 -17.83
C ALA A 69 10.91 -19.63 -16.62
N ALA A 70 10.88 -18.33 -16.32
CA ALA A 70 10.15 -17.81 -15.17
C ALA A 70 8.64 -17.81 -15.44
N VAL A 71 7.90 -18.61 -14.66
CA VAL A 71 6.43 -18.66 -14.68
C VAL A 71 5.88 -17.86 -13.49
N ARG A 72 4.89 -16.99 -13.73
CA ARG A 72 4.20 -16.23 -12.67
C ARG A 72 2.71 -16.50 -12.75
N VAL A 73 2.10 -17.00 -11.68
CA VAL A 73 0.65 -17.23 -11.61
C VAL A 73 -0.01 -16.15 -10.76
N LEU A 74 -1.08 -15.58 -11.28
CA LEU A 74 -1.96 -14.59 -10.66
C LEU A 74 -3.32 -15.26 -10.41
N PRO A 75 -3.70 -15.50 -9.15
CA PRO A 75 -4.99 -16.14 -8.85
C PRO A 75 -6.14 -15.20 -9.24
N LEU A 76 -7.14 -15.74 -9.93
CA LEU A 76 -8.44 -15.08 -10.06
C LEU A 76 -9.31 -15.53 -8.88
N VAL A 77 -9.75 -14.57 -8.06
CA VAL A 77 -10.66 -14.88 -6.95
C VAL A 77 -12.02 -15.22 -7.55
N ARG A 78 -12.47 -16.46 -7.34
CA ARG A 78 -13.82 -16.86 -7.74
C ARG A 78 -14.83 -16.10 -6.87
N MET A 79 -15.63 -15.22 -7.48
CA MET A 79 -16.81 -14.68 -6.81
C MET A 79 -17.90 -15.75 -6.81
N LYS A 80 -18.03 -16.46 -5.69
CA LYS A 80 -19.12 -17.39 -5.33
C LYS A 80 -19.00 -18.81 -5.92
N ALA A 81 -19.30 -19.82 -5.08
CA ALA A 81 -19.61 -21.17 -5.56
C ALA A 81 -21.02 -21.14 -6.18
N VAL A 82 -21.21 -21.76 -7.34
CA VAL A 82 -22.50 -21.77 -8.04
C VAL A 82 -23.47 -22.73 -7.34
N TYR A 83 -22.96 -23.81 -6.73
CA TYR A 83 -23.72 -24.72 -5.87
C TYR A 83 -22.93 -25.14 -4.61
N GLU A 84 -23.64 -25.42 -3.51
CA GLU A 84 -23.04 -25.91 -2.25
C GLU A 84 -22.36 -27.28 -2.39
N SER A 85 -22.66 -28.04 -3.44
CA SER A 85 -22.05 -29.33 -3.76
C SER A 85 -20.80 -29.25 -4.64
N ASP A 86 -20.38 -28.06 -5.06
CA ASP A 86 -19.19 -27.92 -5.90
C ASP A 86 -17.91 -28.09 -5.07
N SER A 87 -17.32 -29.29 -5.07
CA SER A 87 -15.94 -29.47 -4.62
C SER A 87 -14.98 -28.78 -5.57
N PHE A 88 -14.04 -28.02 -5.00
CA PHE A 88 -12.89 -27.50 -5.75
C PHE A 88 -11.99 -28.68 -6.14
N GLY A 89 -11.60 -28.74 -7.42
CA GLY A 89 -10.66 -29.74 -7.94
C GLY A 89 -11.29 -30.88 -8.74
N ASP A 90 -12.62 -30.94 -8.86
CA ASP A 90 -13.26 -31.93 -9.74
C ASP A 90 -13.07 -31.57 -11.22
N GLU A 91 -12.85 -32.58 -12.04
CA GLU A 91 -12.74 -32.46 -13.50
C GLU A 91 -14.11 -32.17 -14.10
N ARG A 92 -14.20 -31.11 -14.91
CA ARG A 92 -15.48 -30.66 -15.50
C ARG A 92 -15.39 -30.56 -17.01
N PRO A 93 -16.47 -30.91 -17.73
CA PRO A 93 -16.53 -30.72 -19.17
C PRO A 93 -16.79 -29.24 -19.51
N VAL A 94 -16.05 -28.70 -20.48
CA VAL A 94 -16.25 -27.36 -21.06
C VAL A 94 -16.21 -27.45 -22.58
N ALA A 95 -17.13 -26.78 -23.25
CA ALA A 95 -17.15 -26.67 -24.70
C ALA A 95 -16.45 -25.38 -25.14
N LEU A 96 -15.35 -25.52 -25.89
CA LEU A 96 -14.59 -24.41 -26.47
C LEU A 96 -14.58 -24.59 -27.99
N ASP A 97 -15.13 -23.64 -28.74
CA ASP A 97 -15.26 -23.68 -30.21
C ASP A 97 -15.76 -25.04 -30.73
N ASP A 98 -16.90 -25.49 -30.19
CA ASP A 98 -17.57 -26.76 -30.51
C ASP A 98 -16.77 -28.04 -30.19
N ARG A 99 -15.68 -27.92 -29.42
CA ARG A 99 -14.91 -29.07 -28.91
C ARG A 99 -15.05 -29.20 -27.40
N TRP A 100 -15.30 -30.42 -26.94
CA TRP A 100 -15.39 -30.73 -25.52
C TRP A 100 -14.01 -31.00 -24.94
N HIS A 101 -13.71 -30.35 -23.83
CA HIS A 101 -12.51 -30.54 -23.01
C HIS A 101 -12.92 -30.93 -21.59
N LEU A 102 -12.17 -31.85 -20.98
CA LEU A 102 -12.26 -32.14 -19.55
C LEU A 102 -11.12 -31.43 -18.85
N ALA A 103 -11.43 -30.55 -17.90
CA ALA A 103 -10.42 -29.78 -17.19
C ALA A 103 -10.79 -29.52 -15.73
N VAL A 104 -9.77 -29.48 -14.88
CA VAL A 104 -9.83 -29.03 -13.48
C VAL A 104 -9.38 -27.56 -13.35
N ARG A 105 -8.54 -27.09 -14.29
CA ARG A 105 -7.99 -25.73 -14.32
C ARG A 105 -7.84 -25.19 -15.75
N GLY A 106 -8.09 -23.90 -15.94
CA GLY A 106 -7.78 -23.15 -17.16
C GLY A 106 -6.98 -21.89 -16.85
N ASP A 107 -5.81 -21.72 -17.48
CA ASP A 107 -4.91 -20.60 -17.26
C ASP A 107 -4.86 -19.71 -18.50
N TYR A 108 -5.23 -18.43 -18.36
CA TYR A 108 -4.98 -17.42 -19.38
C TYR A 108 -3.50 -17.07 -19.36
N VAL A 109 -2.75 -17.47 -20.37
CA VAL A 109 -1.30 -17.27 -20.44
C VAL A 109 -0.96 -16.05 -21.29
N ILE A 110 -0.12 -15.19 -20.75
CA ILE A 110 0.52 -14.07 -21.45
C ILE A 110 2.00 -14.42 -21.63
N LEU A 111 2.43 -14.57 -22.88
CA LEU A 111 3.82 -14.84 -23.25
C LEU A 111 4.64 -13.53 -23.27
N LEU A 112 5.95 -13.64 -23.09
CA LEU A 112 6.85 -12.47 -23.09
C LEU A 112 6.91 -11.73 -24.44
N ASP A 113 6.54 -12.40 -25.54
CA ASP A 113 6.44 -11.81 -26.86
C ASP A 113 5.11 -11.05 -27.08
N GLY A 114 4.23 -11.03 -26.07
CA GLY A 114 2.94 -10.35 -26.11
C GLY A 114 1.81 -11.22 -26.68
N THR A 115 2.08 -12.45 -27.11
CA THR A 115 1.05 -13.39 -27.55
C THR A 115 0.35 -14.03 -26.34
N THR A 116 -0.81 -14.63 -26.58
CA THR A 116 -1.64 -15.23 -25.54
C THR A 116 -2.11 -16.62 -25.94
N CYS A 117 -2.28 -17.50 -24.96
CA CYS A 117 -2.88 -18.81 -25.16
C CYS A 117 -3.68 -19.24 -23.91
N LEU A 118 -4.52 -20.26 -24.05
CA LEU A 118 -5.17 -20.91 -22.91
C LEU A 118 -4.46 -22.24 -22.63
N GLN A 119 -4.06 -22.47 -21.39
CA GLN A 119 -3.58 -23.77 -20.91
C GLN A 119 -4.66 -24.44 -20.05
N LEU A 120 -5.22 -25.55 -20.53
CA LEU A 120 -6.17 -26.37 -19.78
C LEU A 120 -5.45 -27.57 -19.16
N TRP A 121 -5.74 -27.82 -17.89
CA TRP A 121 -5.22 -28.96 -17.15
C TRP A 121 -6.34 -29.88 -16.76
N ASN A 122 -6.19 -31.16 -17.04
CA ASN A 122 -7.13 -32.20 -16.65
C ASN A 122 -6.73 -32.86 -15.31
N ALA A 123 -7.56 -33.75 -14.77
CA ALA A 123 -7.29 -34.40 -13.48
C ALA A 123 -6.05 -35.32 -13.51
N ALA A 124 -5.67 -35.79 -14.69
CA ALA A 124 -4.43 -36.56 -14.89
C ALA A 124 -3.17 -35.66 -14.99
N GLY A 125 -3.32 -34.34 -14.86
CA GLY A 125 -2.23 -33.37 -15.01
C GLY A 125 -1.77 -33.20 -16.47
N GLN A 126 -2.58 -33.62 -17.45
CA GLN A 126 -2.29 -33.41 -18.86
C GLN A 126 -2.68 -31.99 -19.28
N LEU A 127 -1.80 -31.37 -20.05
CA LEU A 127 -1.94 -30.04 -20.58
C LEU A 127 -2.55 -30.06 -21.99
N THR A 128 -3.58 -29.27 -22.22
CA THR A 128 -4.05 -28.88 -23.55
C THR A 128 -3.80 -27.40 -23.75
N ARG A 129 -3.06 -27.06 -24.81
CA ARG A 129 -2.75 -25.67 -25.17
C ARG A 129 -3.61 -25.23 -26.35
N LEU A 130 -4.31 -24.11 -26.21
CA LEU A 130 -5.16 -23.53 -27.24
C LEU A 130 -4.68 -22.13 -27.62
N GLU A 131 -4.41 -21.91 -28.90
CA GLU A 131 -4.02 -20.62 -29.46
C GLU A 131 -5.24 -19.87 -29.98
N GLY A 132 -5.26 -18.56 -29.74
CA GLY A 132 -6.32 -17.67 -30.16
C GLY A 132 -5.91 -16.22 -29.88
N ASP A 133 -6.63 -15.27 -30.47
CA ASP A 133 -6.44 -13.87 -30.12
C ASP A 133 -6.87 -13.59 -28.66
N PRO A 134 -6.43 -12.49 -28.03
CA PRO A 134 -6.74 -12.20 -26.63
C PRO A 134 -8.23 -12.23 -26.28
N LEU A 135 -9.11 -11.82 -27.21
CA LEU A 135 -10.56 -11.83 -26.98
C LEU A 135 -11.12 -13.26 -27.03
N GLN A 136 -10.62 -14.09 -27.94
CA GLN A 136 -10.96 -15.51 -28.01
C GLN A 136 -10.49 -16.26 -26.76
N ILE A 137 -9.24 -16.04 -26.32
CA ILE A 137 -8.73 -16.65 -25.07
C ILE A 137 -9.56 -16.23 -23.87
N ALA A 138 -9.93 -14.94 -23.77
CA ALA A 138 -10.79 -14.44 -22.70
C ALA A 138 -12.19 -15.10 -22.72
N THR A 139 -12.75 -15.32 -23.91
CA THR A 139 -14.03 -16.01 -24.10
C THR A 139 -13.95 -17.45 -23.61
N TRP A 140 -12.89 -18.18 -23.96
CA TRP A 140 -12.69 -19.55 -23.48
C TRP A 140 -12.45 -19.62 -21.96
N LEU A 141 -11.71 -18.66 -21.40
CA LEU A 141 -11.50 -18.57 -19.95
C LEU A 141 -12.83 -18.32 -19.22
N GLN A 142 -13.69 -17.46 -19.76
CA GLN A 142 -15.04 -17.23 -19.24
C GLN A 142 -15.88 -18.52 -19.29
N ALA A 143 -15.86 -19.26 -20.40
CA ALA A 143 -16.55 -20.53 -20.51
C ALA A 143 -16.04 -21.56 -19.47
N CYS A 144 -14.74 -21.59 -19.19
CA CYS A 144 -14.16 -22.41 -18.12
C CYS A 144 -14.69 -21.97 -16.74
N HIS A 145 -14.67 -20.67 -16.47
CA HIS A 145 -15.19 -20.10 -15.23
C HIS A 145 -16.67 -20.47 -15.03
N ASP A 146 -17.50 -20.32 -16.06
CA ASP A 146 -18.94 -20.61 -16.03
C ASP A 146 -19.24 -22.10 -15.86
N ALA A 147 -18.38 -22.97 -16.39
CA ALA A 147 -18.40 -24.41 -16.15
C ALA A 147 -17.95 -24.80 -14.72
N GLY A 148 -17.51 -23.84 -13.90
CA GLY A 148 -17.03 -24.08 -12.54
C GLY A 148 -15.60 -24.63 -12.47
N ILE A 149 -14.81 -24.49 -13.54
CA ILE A 149 -13.39 -24.86 -13.60
C ILE A 149 -12.57 -23.78 -12.86
N ALA A 150 -11.47 -24.14 -12.22
CA ALA A 150 -10.59 -23.16 -11.59
C ALA A 150 -9.88 -22.33 -12.68
N VAL A 151 -10.02 -21.00 -12.67
CA VAL A 151 -9.36 -20.14 -13.65
C VAL A 151 -8.29 -19.26 -13.02
N ARG A 152 -7.22 -18.97 -13.76
CA ARG A 152 -6.12 -18.09 -13.32
C ARG A 152 -5.58 -17.28 -14.51
N VAL A 153 -4.76 -16.28 -14.20
CA VAL A 153 -3.89 -15.62 -15.18
C VAL A 153 -2.47 -16.05 -14.93
N GLN A 154 -1.69 -16.28 -15.98
CA GLN A 154 -0.31 -16.76 -15.90
C GLN A 154 0.58 -15.97 -16.86
N ILE A 155 1.81 -15.70 -16.45
CA ILE A 155 2.88 -15.19 -17.30
C ILE A 155 3.79 -16.36 -17.65
N ASN A 156 4.06 -16.53 -18.94
CA ASN A 156 4.71 -17.69 -19.57
C ASN A 156 3.95 -19.01 -19.41
N GLU A 157 4.27 -19.98 -20.26
CA GLU A 157 3.69 -21.32 -20.20
C GLU A 157 4.30 -22.15 -19.07
N SER A 158 3.46 -22.93 -18.40
CA SER A 158 3.90 -23.92 -17.42
C SER A 158 3.82 -25.33 -18.01
N ALA A 159 4.75 -26.18 -17.61
CA ALA A 159 4.73 -27.61 -17.91
C ALA A 159 4.30 -28.46 -16.70
N THR A 160 3.97 -27.84 -15.55
CA THR A 160 3.58 -28.57 -14.34
C THR A 160 2.25 -28.07 -13.75
N PRO A 161 1.35 -28.98 -13.34
CA PRO A 161 0.01 -28.60 -12.86
C PRO A 161 0.01 -27.88 -11.51
N GLU A 162 1.08 -27.98 -10.72
CA GLU A 162 1.17 -27.36 -9.39
C GLU A 162 1.86 -26.00 -9.38
N GLU A 163 2.47 -25.59 -10.50
CA GLU A 163 3.24 -24.34 -10.57
C GLU A 163 2.36 -23.14 -10.23
N GLY A 164 2.80 -22.34 -9.26
CA GLY A 164 2.07 -21.17 -8.78
C GLY A 164 0.73 -21.44 -8.08
N ALA A 165 0.44 -22.69 -7.66
CA ALA A 165 -0.71 -22.99 -6.82
C ALA A 165 -0.53 -22.37 -5.42
N LEU A 166 -1.14 -21.20 -5.20
CA LEU A 166 -1.36 -20.69 -3.86
C LEU A 166 -2.51 -21.48 -3.24
N ASN A 167 -2.24 -22.19 -2.13
CA ASN A 167 -3.29 -22.67 -1.24
C ASN A 167 -4.08 -21.44 -0.77
N VAL A 168 -5.24 -21.18 -1.38
CA VAL A 168 -6.06 -20.02 -1.06
C VAL A 168 -6.75 -20.26 0.27
N THR A 169 -6.04 -20.00 1.37
CA THR A 169 -6.69 -19.44 2.55
C THR A 169 -7.13 -18.02 2.20
N ALA A 170 -8.29 -17.60 2.72
CA ALA A 170 -8.81 -16.24 2.54
C ALA A 170 -7.67 -15.23 2.69
N PRO A 171 -7.54 -14.22 1.80
CA PRO A 171 -6.43 -13.30 1.86
C PRO A 171 -6.36 -12.70 3.26
N ALA A 172 -5.26 -12.98 3.97
CA ALA A 172 -5.00 -12.36 5.26
C ALA A 172 -5.15 -10.85 5.10
N ASP A 173 -5.86 -10.20 6.03
CA ASP A 173 -5.98 -8.74 6.05
C ASP A 173 -4.56 -8.15 5.97
N ARG A 174 -4.23 -7.54 4.82
CA ARG A 174 -2.89 -7.00 4.54
C ARG A 174 -2.62 -5.69 5.28
N THR A 175 -3.55 -5.25 6.12
CA THR A 175 -3.45 -4.02 6.93
C THR A 175 -2.15 -3.97 7.73
N ASP A 176 -1.68 -5.07 8.31
CA ASP A 176 -0.39 -5.10 9.03
C ASP A 176 0.81 -4.81 8.11
N THR A 177 0.82 -5.41 6.92
CA THR A 177 1.88 -5.20 5.94
C THR A 177 1.86 -3.78 5.40
N TRP A 178 0.67 -3.27 5.07
CA TRP A 178 0.46 -1.89 4.64
C TRP A 178 0.95 -0.90 5.71
N TYR A 179 0.59 -1.12 6.99
CA TYR A 179 0.96 -0.23 8.09
C TYR A 179 2.49 -0.14 8.25
N ARG A 180 3.18 -1.28 8.24
CA ARG A 180 4.65 -1.30 8.37
C ARG A 180 5.35 -0.61 7.20
N GLN A 181 4.83 -0.77 5.98
CA GLN A 181 5.38 -0.07 4.81
C GLN A 181 5.19 1.44 4.92
N LEU A 182 4.02 1.88 5.39
CA LEU A 182 3.74 3.29 5.65
C LEU A 182 4.65 3.87 6.74
N ASP A 183 4.82 3.17 7.86
CA ASP A 183 5.70 3.61 8.96
C ASP A 183 7.15 3.78 8.50
N VAL A 184 7.71 2.81 7.78
CA VAL A 184 9.06 2.92 7.21
C VAL A 184 9.17 4.11 6.25
N ALA A 185 8.17 4.34 5.40
CA ALA A 185 8.17 5.45 4.47
C ALA A 185 8.09 6.81 5.20
N LEU A 186 7.24 6.92 6.23
CA LEU A 186 7.12 8.14 7.04
C LEU A 186 8.42 8.43 7.80
N GLN A 187 9.07 7.41 8.37
CA GLN A 187 10.37 7.56 9.03
C GLN A 187 11.46 8.04 8.08
N ALA A 188 11.45 7.61 6.81
CA ALA A 188 12.38 8.09 5.79
C ALA A 188 12.21 9.59 5.49
N GLU A 189 10.98 10.11 5.60
CA GLU A 189 10.65 11.53 5.51
C GLU A 189 10.84 12.28 6.86
N GLY A 190 11.40 11.62 7.88
CA GLY A 190 11.63 12.21 9.20
C GLY A 190 10.36 12.38 10.04
N ILE A 191 9.27 11.68 9.70
CA ILE A 191 8.01 11.66 10.45
C ILE A 191 7.98 10.43 11.35
N SER A 192 7.70 10.63 12.64
CA SER A 192 7.67 9.59 13.67
C SER A 192 6.37 9.65 14.48
N GLY A 193 6.06 8.61 15.25
CA GLY A 193 4.89 8.58 16.15
C GLY A 193 3.92 7.43 15.91
N LEU A 194 4.04 6.70 14.79
CA LEU A 194 3.33 5.45 14.56
C LEU A 194 3.86 4.34 15.48
N ASN A 195 3.22 4.18 16.63
CA ASN A 195 3.62 3.21 17.66
C ASN A 195 2.81 1.89 17.57
N GLU A 196 3.11 0.94 18.47
CA GLU A 196 2.44 -0.36 18.51
C GLU A 196 0.96 -0.26 18.90
N GLU A 197 0.58 0.71 19.73
CA GLU A 197 -0.82 0.91 20.13
C GLU A 197 -1.68 1.33 18.93
N ILE A 198 -1.19 2.29 18.14
CA ILE A 198 -1.83 2.73 16.89
C ILE A 198 -1.89 1.55 15.90
N ARG A 199 -0.80 0.79 15.77
CA ARG A 199 -0.76 -0.40 14.91
C ARG A 199 -1.84 -1.42 15.27
N GLN A 200 -1.98 -1.75 16.56
CA GLN A 200 -2.98 -2.70 17.03
C GLN A 200 -4.41 -2.19 16.80
N ALA A 201 -4.67 -0.91 17.03
CA ALA A 201 -5.99 -0.31 16.80
C ALA A 201 -6.40 -0.33 15.32
N VAL A 202 -5.44 -0.27 14.39
CA VAL A 202 -5.70 -0.32 12.93
C VAL A 202 -5.88 -1.76 12.43
N ILE A 203 -5.11 -2.72 12.96
CA ILE A 203 -5.18 -4.14 12.57
C ILE A 203 -6.39 -4.82 13.18
N THR A 204 -6.71 -4.53 14.44
CA THR A 204 -7.84 -5.10 15.17
C THR A 204 -8.81 -4.01 15.58
N PRO A 205 -9.52 -3.39 14.61
CA PRO A 205 -10.44 -2.30 14.89
C PRO A 205 -11.68 -2.76 15.65
N GLY A 206 -12.28 -1.84 16.42
CA GLY A 206 -13.65 -1.99 16.94
C GLY A 206 -14.68 -2.12 15.82
N GLU A 207 -15.89 -2.60 16.15
CA GLU A 207 -16.92 -2.96 15.15
C GLU A 207 -17.22 -1.86 14.13
N GLY A 208 -17.24 -0.58 14.54
CA GLY A 208 -17.51 0.55 13.64
C GLY A 208 -16.41 0.87 12.61
N LEU A 209 -15.22 0.29 12.72
CA LEU A 209 -14.08 0.56 11.83
C LEU A 209 -13.64 -0.67 11.03
N ARG A 210 -14.22 -1.85 11.28
CA ARG A 210 -13.85 -3.11 10.60
C ARG A 210 -14.07 -3.06 9.09
N ASP A 211 -15.14 -2.42 8.63
CA ASP A 211 -15.46 -2.35 7.20
C ASP A 211 -14.72 -1.22 6.47
N LEU A 212 -13.99 -0.36 7.21
CA LEU A 212 -13.21 0.72 6.61
C LEU A 212 -11.88 0.21 6.04
N PRO A 213 -11.36 0.83 4.97
CA PRO A 213 -10.03 0.53 4.46
C PRO A 213 -8.96 1.01 5.45
N ALA A 214 -7.77 0.40 5.40
CA ALA A 214 -6.68 0.68 6.34
C ALA A 214 -6.30 2.18 6.50
N PRO A 215 -6.24 3.01 5.42
CA PRO A 215 -5.99 4.46 5.56
C PRO A 215 -7.06 5.18 6.38
N ALA A 216 -8.34 4.81 6.20
CA ALA A 216 -9.45 5.41 6.93
C ALA A 216 -9.45 4.98 8.40
N ARG A 217 -9.10 3.72 8.69
CA ARG A 217 -8.89 3.23 10.06
C ARG A 217 -7.77 4.02 10.75
N LEU A 218 -6.60 4.14 10.11
CA LEU A 218 -5.47 4.89 10.67
C LEU A 218 -5.82 6.36 10.93
N ARG A 219 -6.48 7.03 9.98
CA ARG A 219 -6.95 8.41 10.17
C ARG A 219 -7.86 8.54 11.40
N GLN A 220 -8.79 7.62 11.58
CA GLN A 220 -9.69 7.67 12.75
C GLN A 220 -8.93 7.41 14.05
N VAL A 221 -8.00 6.45 14.08
CA VAL A 221 -7.15 6.19 15.25
C VAL A 221 -6.31 7.42 15.61
N LEU A 222 -5.69 8.07 14.63
CA LEU A 222 -4.91 9.29 14.87
C LEU A 222 -5.79 10.47 15.34
N ARG A 223 -7.05 10.52 14.91
CA ARG A 223 -8.02 11.52 15.39
C ARG A 223 -8.44 11.28 16.83
N ASP A 224 -8.65 10.02 17.20
CA ASP A 224 -9.09 9.62 18.54
C ASP A 224 -7.93 9.59 19.56
N SER A 225 -6.70 9.87 19.11
CA SER A 225 -5.55 10.03 20.00
C SER A 225 -5.79 11.13 21.03
N ALA A 226 -5.36 10.90 22.27
CA ALA A 226 -5.36 11.91 23.32
C ALA A 226 -4.35 13.04 23.05
N GLU A 227 -3.34 12.76 22.23
CA GLU A 227 -2.35 13.75 21.80
C GLU A 227 -2.87 14.53 20.59
N ALA A 228 -2.84 15.86 20.67
CA ALA A 228 -3.27 16.73 19.57
C ALA A 228 -2.48 16.46 18.27
N PHE A 229 -1.19 16.15 18.41
CA PHE A 229 -0.26 15.84 17.33
C PHE A 229 0.45 14.50 17.61
N PRO A 230 -0.17 13.35 17.30
CA PRO A 230 0.40 12.03 17.57
C PRO A 230 1.64 11.72 16.71
N LEU A 231 1.88 12.50 15.66
CA LEU A 231 3.06 12.39 14.81
C LEU A 231 3.98 13.59 15.00
N THR A 232 5.29 13.38 14.90
CA THR A 232 6.30 14.43 15.02
C THR A 232 7.23 14.41 13.82
N ALA A 233 7.48 15.57 13.23
CA ALA A 233 8.43 15.75 12.14
C ALA A 233 9.78 16.26 12.63
N ALA A 234 10.86 15.76 12.02
CA ALA A 234 12.22 16.27 12.22
C ALA A 234 12.56 17.45 11.29
N GLY A 235 11.95 17.51 10.11
CA GLY A 235 12.13 18.57 9.09
C GLY A 235 11.06 19.66 9.15
N TYR A 236 11.17 20.66 8.29
CA TYR A 236 10.21 21.77 8.21
C TYR A 236 9.03 21.43 7.29
N GLU A 237 7.85 21.99 7.61
CA GLU A 237 6.62 21.73 6.85
C GLU A 237 6.79 22.08 5.36
N GLU A 238 7.35 23.25 5.06
CA GLU A 238 7.57 23.73 3.68
C GLU A 238 8.46 22.80 2.83
N ASP A 239 9.42 22.13 3.46
CA ASP A 239 10.37 21.24 2.78
C ASP A 239 9.81 19.82 2.58
N THR A 240 8.86 19.41 3.41
CA THR A 240 8.36 18.02 3.48
C THR A 240 6.91 17.87 2.98
N GLU A 241 6.12 18.94 2.89
CA GLU A 241 4.69 18.91 2.56
C GLU A 241 4.40 18.19 1.24
N ALA A 242 5.12 18.53 0.16
CA ALA A 242 4.87 17.94 -1.16
C ALA A 242 5.24 16.45 -1.22
N ALA A 243 6.40 16.08 -0.66
CA ALA A 243 6.87 14.70 -0.62
C ALA A 243 5.95 13.82 0.23
N LEU A 244 5.52 14.34 1.39
CA LEU A 244 4.61 13.66 2.28
C LEU A 244 3.21 13.52 1.68
N ALA A 245 2.72 14.52 0.94
CA ALA A 245 1.42 14.44 0.28
C ALA A 245 1.38 13.32 -0.77
N ASP A 246 2.43 13.23 -1.57
CA ASP A 246 2.61 12.19 -2.58
C ASP A 246 2.79 10.80 -1.95
N LEU A 247 3.54 10.69 -0.84
CA LEU A 247 3.67 9.46 -0.06
C LEU A 247 2.31 8.98 0.47
N LEU A 248 1.53 9.86 1.11
CA LEU A 248 0.23 9.52 1.66
C LEU A 248 -0.77 9.17 0.54
N ALA A 249 -0.74 9.87 -0.59
CA ALA A 249 -1.56 9.53 -1.75
C ALA A 249 -1.25 8.11 -2.25
N ARG A 250 0.04 7.73 -2.37
CA ARG A 250 0.45 6.35 -2.71
C ARG A 250 0.02 5.31 -1.68
N ALA A 251 -0.08 5.69 -0.42
CA ALA A 251 -0.57 4.83 0.65
C ALA A 251 -2.10 4.69 0.66
N GLY A 252 -2.82 5.39 -0.21
CA GLY A 252 -4.27 5.28 -0.39
C GLY A 252 -5.09 6.32 0.36
N PHE A 253 -4.48 7.41 0.83
CA PHE A 253 -5.20 8.54 1.42
C PHE A 253 -5.82 9.43 0.35
N ALA A 254 -7.05 9.90 0.58
CA ALA A 254 -7.68 10.93 -0.26
C ALA A 254 -7.10 12.32 0.04
N GLY A 255 -7.20 13.27 -0.89
CA GLY A 255 -6.55 14.59 -0.77
C GLY A 255 -6.96 15.40 0.47
N ASP A 256 -8.23 15.32 0.87
CA ASP A 256 -8.74 15.91 2.12
C ASP A 256 -8.12 15.25 3.36
N GLN A 257 -7.88 13.94 3.31
CA GLN A 257 -7.25 13.17 4.39
C GLN A 257 -5.76 13.49 4.50
N VAL A 258 -5.07 13.66 3.38
CA VAL A 258 -3.67 14.07 3.33
C VAL A 258 -3.49 15.43 4.02
N HIS A 259 -4.30 16.41 3.61
CA HIS A 259 -4.26 17.74 4.20
C HIS A 259 -4.58 17.69 5.70
N GLU A 260 -5.61 16.92 6.10
CA GLU A 260 -5.96 16.76 7.51
C GLU A 260 -4.80 16.19 8.34
N LEU A 261 -4.09 15.17 7.84
CA LEU A 261 -2.96 14.58 8.55
C LEU A 261 -1.78 15.55 8.67
N GLN A 262 -1.44 16.24 7.59
CA GLN A 262 -0.33 17.20 7.54
C GLN A 262 -0.56 18.38 8.49
N TRP A 263 -1.76 18.95 8.46
CA TRP A 263 -2.07 20.15 9.23
C TRP A 263 -2.44 19.88 10.67
N HIS A 264 -3.14 18.78 10.95
CA HIS A 264 -3.75 18.56 12.26
C HIS A 264 -3.15 17.41 13.07
N ARG A 265 -2.27 16.58 12.51
CA ARG A 265 -1.72 15.40 13.21
C ARG A 265 -0.20 15.38 13.33
N ILE A 266 0.50 16.26 12.64
CA ILE A 266 1.97 16.35 12.68
C ILE A 266 2.43 17.60 13.43
N ARG A 267 3.31 17.40 14.41
CA ARG A 267 4.03 18.47 15.10
C ARG A 267 5.30 18.81 14.31
N TRP A 268 5.37 20.06 13.82
CA TRP A 268 6.53 20.57 13.09
C TRP A 268 7.52 21.32 14.02
N PRO A 269 8.84 21.30 13.76
CA PRO A 269 9.86 21.90 14.62
C PRO A 269 9.76 23.41 14.86
N LEU A 270 9.34 24.20 13.85
CA LEU A 270 9.18 25.67 13.96
C LEU A 270 7.76 26.11 14.30
N MET A 271 6.84 25.16 14.50
CA MET A 271 5.46 25.49 14.85
C MET A 271 5.46 26.16 16.22
N SER A 272 5.12 27.45 16.25
CA SER A 272 4.96 28.18 17.50
C SER A 272 3.81 27.59 18.32
N GLN A 273 3.82 27.80 19.64
CA GLN A 273 2.73 27.32 20.47
C GLN A 273 1.38 27.93 20.06
N GLU A 274 1.37 29.20 19.64
CA GLU A 274 0.15 29.87 19.19
C GLU A 274 -0.38 29.30 17.86
N GLU A 275 0.49 28.96 16.91
CA GLU A 275 0.09 28.27 15.67
C GLU A 275 -0.44 26.87 15.95
N ALA A 276 0.20 26.14 16.87
CA ALA A 276 -0.28 24.83 17.30
C ALA A 276 -1.67 24.91 17.94
N ASP A 277 -1.85 25.84 18.88
CA ASP A 277 -3.11 26.10 19.56
C ASP A 277 -4.21 26.51 18.56
N ARG A 278 -3.87 27.35 17.56
CA ARG A 278 -4.80 27.73 16.48
C ARG A 278 -5.20 26.53 15.62
N ARG A 279 -4.25 25.66 15.28
CA ARG A 279 -4.53 24.44 14.50
C ARG A 279 -5.38 23.46 15.32
N GLU A 280 -5.14 23.35 16.63
CA GLU A 280 -5.93 22.52 17.54
C GLU A 280 -7.37 23.02 17.71
N LEU A 281 -7.57 24.33 17.92
CA LEU A 281 -8.92 24.93 17.92
C LEU A 281 -9.64 24.66 16.59
N ASN A 282 -8.94 24.80 15.46
CA ASN A 282 -9.53 24.53 14.16
C ASN A 282 -9.90 23.06 13.95
N THR A 283 -9.12 22.12 14.48
CA THR A 283 -9.46 20.69 14.52
C THR A 283 -10.75 20.47 15.31
N LEU A 284 -10.83 21.03 16.52
CA LEU A 284 -12.02 20.95 17.37
C LEU A 284 -13.25 21.46 16.61
N LEU A 285 -13.17 22.64 15.98
CA LEU A 285 -14.29 23.23 15.24
C LEU A 285 -14.72 22.38 14.03
N ASN A 286 -13.78 21.78 13.31
CA ASN A 286 -14.09 20.83 12.23
C ASN A 286 -14.87 19.60 12.75
N ASP A 287 -14.48 19.08 13.91
CA ASP A 287 -15.12 17.91 14.50
C ASP A 287 -16.52 18.25 15.06
N LEU A 288 -16.72 19.44 15.63
CA LEU A 288 -18.05 19.92 16.04
C LEU A 288 -18.96 20.12 14.82
N GLU A 289 -18.45 20.69 13.73
CA GLU A 289 -19.21 20.90 12.49
C GLU A 289 -19.71 19.58 11.87
N ARG A 290 -18.85 18.54 11.88
CA ARG A 290 -19.23 17.18 11.45
C ARG A 290 -20.35 16.58 12.30
N GLN A 291 -20.40 16.92 13.59
CA GLN A 291 -21.47 16.54 14.50
C GLN A 291 -22.65 17.52 14.48
N GLN A 292 -22.72 18.38 13.45
CA GLN A 292 -23.76 19.37 13.24
C GLN A 292 -23.90 20.37 14.40
N LEU A 293 -22.78 20.75 15.02
CA LEU A 293 -22.70 21.81 16.00
C LEU A 293 -21.88 22.97 15.43
N TYR A 294 -22.53 24.10 15.19
CA TYR A 294 -21.96 25.22 14.43
C TYR A 294 -21.79 26.45 15.32
N CYS A 295 -20.75 27.24 15.07
CA CYS A 295 -20.52 28.55 15.67
C CYS A 295 -19.89 29.51 14.65
N ASN A 296 -19.76 30.79 14.99
CA ASN A 296 -18.98 31.72 14.16
C ASN A 296 -17.47 31.45 14.35
N ARG A 297 -16.88 30.66 13.45
CA ARG A 297 -15.49 30.21 13.51
C ARG A 297 -14.48 31.36 13.53
N GLU A 298 -14.64 32.33 12.61
CA GLU A 298 -13.71 33.45 12.48
C GLU A 298 -13.70 34.29 13.76
N GLN A 299 -14.89 34.68 14.21
CA GLN A 299 -15.05 35.48 15.41
C GLN A 299 -14.56 34.75 16.67
N LEU A 300 -14.83 33.44 16.80
CA LEU A 300 -14.35 32.65 17.93
C LEU A 300 -12.83 32.58 17.93
N THR A 301 -12.23 32.33 16.77
CA THR A 301 -10.77 32.23 16.62
C THR A 301 -10.10 33.57 16.96
N GLU A 302 -10.63 34.69 16.48
CA GLU A 302 -10.11 36.02 16.80
C GLU A 302 -10.19 36.35 18.29
N ILE A 303 -11.29 36.01 18.96
CA ILE A 303 -11.50 36.33 20.37
C ILE A 303 -10.71 35.39 21.30
N VAL A 304 -10.67 34.09 20.96
CA VAL A 304 -9.83 33.11 21.67
C VAL A 304 -8.36 33.47 21.52
N PHE A 305 -7.93 33.96 20.36
CA PHE A 305 -6.54 34.33 20.10
C PHE A 305 -6.20 35.83 20.25
N SER A 306 -7.11 36.62 20.82
CA SER A 306 -6.91 38.06 20.99
C SER A 306 -5.69 38.39 21.86
N PRO A 307 -4.93 39.47 21.58
CA PRO A 307 -3.81 39.89 22.42
C PRO A 307 -4.24 40.35 23.83
N VAL A 308 -5.54 40.57 24.07
CA VAL A 308 -6.11 40.93 25.38
C VAL A 308 -6.36 39.69 26.24
N ARG A 309 -5.37 38.81 26.34
CA ARG A 309 -5.38 37.59 27.16
C ARG A 309 -4.51 37.74 28.39
N LYS A 310 -4.81 36.97 29.44
CA LYS A 310 -3.92 36.93 30.60
C LYS A 310 -2.60 36.26 30.18
N PRO A 311 -1.43 36.75 30.64
CA PRO A 311 -0.16 36.09 30.34
C PRO A 311 -0.17 34.63 30.79
N GLY A 312 0.11 33.70 29.88
CA GLY A 312 0.12 32.25 30.14
C GLY A 312 -1.25 31.56 30.15
N GLU A 313 -2.34 32.27 29.84
CA GLU A 313 -3.69 31.68 29.67
C GLU A 313 -3.73 30.75 28.46
N ARG A 314 -4.15 29.50 28.67
CA ARG A 314 -4.34 28.54 27.57
C ARG A 314 -5.56 28.90 26.75
N TRP A 315 -5.54 28.58 25.45
CA TRP A 315 -6.68 28.84 24.57
C TRP A 315 -7.96 28.11 25.03
N THR A 316 -7.84 26.95 25.67
CA THR A 316 -8.95 26.18 26.24
C THR A 316 -9.58 26.86 27.48
N GLU A 317 -8.76 27.46 28.36
CA GLU A 317 -9.23 28.25 29.50
C GLU A 317 -10.01 29.49 29.04
N ARG A 318 -9.50 30.14 28.00
CA ARG A 318 -10.16 31.27 27.36
C ARG A 318 -11.48 30.87 26.72
N LEU A 319 -11.51 29.74 26.02
CA LEU A 319 -12.73 29.19 25.42
C LEU A 319 -13.77 28.85 26.50
N GLN A 320 -13.36 28.21 27.60
CA GLN A 320 -14.22 27.95 28.75
C GLN A 320 -14.88 29.24 29.27
N TRP A 321 -14.10 30.30 29.48
CA TRP A 321 -14.63 31.58 29.95
C TRP A 321 -15.65 32.20 28.98
N LEU A 322 -15.37 32.15 27.67
CA LEU A 322 -16.27 32.68 26.63
C LEU A 322 -17.61 31.94 26.62
N LEU A 323 -17.56 30.61 26.67
CA LEU A 323 -18.77 29.77 26.63
C LEU A 323 -19.64 29.94 27.88
N MET A 324 -19.02 30.19 29.05
CA MET A 324 -19.74 30.49 30.29
C MET A 324 -20.37 31.89 30.34
N THR A 325 -20.01 32.79 29.42
CA THR A 325 -20.49 34.18 29.44
C THR A 325 -21.69 34.39 28.51
N ASP A 326 -21.63 33.86 27.27
CA ASP A 326 -22.63 34.17 26.24
C ASP A 326 -22.94 33.00 25.30
N GLY A 327 -22.37 31.80 25.55
CA GLY A 327 -22.54 30.63 24.68
C GLY A 327 -22.05 30.79 23.23
N PHE A 328 -21.58 31.98 22.84
CA PHE A 328 -20.95 32.34 21.57
C PHE A 328 -21.72 31.93 20.30
N GLY A 329 -23.06 32.01 20.33
CA GLY A 329 -23.90 31.75 19.17
C GLY A 329 -23.82 30.34 18.61
N PHE A 330 -23.46 29.36 19.45
CA PHE A 330 -23.52 27.94 19.09
C PHE A 330 -24.95 27.53 18.72
N ARG A 331 -25.08 26.73 17.66
CA ARG A 331 -26.37 26.24 17.16
C ARG A 331 -26.26 24.84 16.60
N SER A 332 -27.31 24.04 16.76
CA SER A 332 -27.40 22.73 16.16
C SER A 332 -28.79 22.51 15.55
N PRO A 333 -28.90 21.93 14.34
CA PRO A 333 -30.18 21.51 13.77
C PRO A 333 -30.67 20.18 14.38
N LEU A 334 -29.91 19.59 15.30
CA LEU A 334 -30.27 18.38 16.04
C LEU A 334 -31.07 18.72 17.31
N SER A 335 -31.74 17.71 17.87
CA SER A 335 -32.25 17.78 19.24
C SER A 335 -31.10 17.71 20.25
N ARG A 336 -31.35 18.13 21.48
CA ARG A 336 -30.36 18.09 22.57
C ARG A 336 -29.79 16.68 22.82
N GLU A 337 -30.61 15.65 22.69
CA GLU A 337 -30.18 14.25 22.85
C GLU A 337 -29.28 13.79 21.69
N ALA A 338 -29.67 14.12 20.45
CA ALA A 338 -28.89 13.77 19.27
C ALA A 338 -27.55 14.54 19.20
N GLY A 339 -27.49 15.74 19.77
CA GLY A 339 -26.27 16.56 19.86
C GLY A 339 -25.32 16.19 21.00
N ALA A 340 -25.64 15.19 21.84
CA ALA A 340 -24.83 14.84 23.02
C ALA A 340 -23.38 14.47 22.66
N ARG A 341 -23.14 13.90 21.48
CA ARG A 341 -21.79 13.55 21.01
C ARG A 341 -20.92 14.78 20.76
N ALA A 342 -21.48 15.84 20.16
CA ALA A 342 -20.76 17.10 19.92
C ALA A 342 -20.37 17.76 21.24
N LEU A 343 -21.29 17.77 22.21
CA LEU A 343 -21.01 18.29 23.56
C LEU A 343 -19.95 17.47 24.28
N ALA A 344 -19.93 16.15 24.13
CA ALA A 344 -18.88 15.31 24.72
C ALA A 344 -17.49 15.62 24.17
N ILE A 345 -17.36 15.91 22.87
CA ILE A 345 -16.09 16.35 22.25
C ILE A 345 -15.65 17.68 22.86
N LEU A 346 -16.54 18.68 22.92
CA LEU A 346 -16.24 19.99 23.50
C LEU A 346 -15.90 19.93 24.99
N ALA A 347 -16.51 18.99 25.72
CA ALA A 347 -16.26 18.76 27.14
C ALA A 347 -14.84 18.24 27.39
N GLY A 348 -14.23 17.55 26.42
CA GLY A 348 -12.83 17.15 26.48
C GLY A 348 -11.86 18.33 26.55
N TYR A 349 -12.24 19.49 25.99
CA TYR A 349 -11.42 20.70 25.97
C TYR A 349 -11.78 21.71 27.06
N THR A 350 -13.06 21.82 27.38
CA THR A 350 -13.59 22.92 28.24
C THR A 350 -14.15 22.43 29.58
N GLY A 351 -14.29 21.12 29.76
CA GLY A 351 -14.91 20.52 30.93
C GLY A 351 -16.42 20.35 30.80
N ARG A 352 -16.96 19.37 31.53
CA ARG A 352 -18.37 18.97 31.45
C ARG A 352 -19.33 20.09 31.88
N GLU A 353 -19.01 20.80 32.96
CA GLU A 353 -19.85 21.89 33.49
C GLU A 353 -20.10 22.99 32.46
N VAL A 354 -19.07 23.34 31.67
CA VAL A 354 -19.15 24.35 30.62
C VAL A 354 -20.08 23.90 29.50
N THR A 355 -19.99 22.63 29.08
CA THR A 355 -20.86 22.09 28.04
C THR A 355 -22.30 21.91 28.49
N GLU A 356 -22.53 21.61 29.78
CA GLU A 356 -23.86 21.55 30.35
C GLU A 356 -24.50 22.93 30.39
N HIS A 357 -23.74 23.97 30.74
CA HIS A 357 -24.17 25.36 30.62
C HIS A 357 -24.44 25.75 29.16
N LEU A 358 -23.50 25.48 28.25
CA LEU A 358 -23.66 25.76 26.82
C LEU A 358 -24.94 25.15 26.26
N ALA A 359 -25.25 23.90 26.62
CA ALA A 359 -26.46 23.21 26.19
C ALA A 359 -27.76 23.92 26.61
N THR A 360 -27.73 24.78 27.63
CA THR A 360 -28.89 25.58 28.08
C THR A 360 -29.03 26.91 27.34
N VAL A 361 -27.94 27.46 26.80
CA VAL A 361 -27.91 28.80 26.18
C VAL A 361 -27.82 28.74 24.65
N MET A 362 -27.41 27.60 24.08
CA MET A 362 -27.32 27.42 22.63
C MET A 362 -28.68 27.11 21.99
N VAL A 363 -28.78 27.36 20.68
CA VAL A 363 -30.02 27.12 19.92
C VAL A 363 -30.07 25.68 19.42
N TRP A 364 -31.08 24.93 19.86
CA TRP A 364 -31.42 23.60 19.36
C TRP A 364 -32.60 23.65 18.40
N ASN A 365 -32.72 22.65 17.54
CA ASN A 365 -33.93 22.43 16.77
C ASN A 365 -34.90 21.57 17.58
N ASP A 366 -35.66 22.20 18.47
CA ASP A 366 -36.71 21.54 19.24
C ASP A 366 -37.97 21.33 18.38
N ALA A 367 -37.83 20.68 17.23
CA ALA A 367 -38.95 20.16 16.45
C ALA A 367 -39.47 18.87 17.10
N GLY A 368 -40.09 19.00 18.28
CA GLY A 368 -40.52 17.83 19.06
C GLY A 368 -41.48 18.06 20.23
N THR A 369 -41.94 19.28 20.50
CA THR A 369 -43.00 19.53 21.49
C THR A 369 -44.12 20.36 20.89
N GLY A 370 -44.72 19.82 19.82
CA GLY A 370 -46.04 20.26 19.38
C GLY A 370 -47.11 19.69 20.31
N GLU A 371 -47.52 20.44 21.32
CA GLU A 371 -48.93 20.41 21.72
C GLU A 371 -49.72 20.89 20.49
N ARG A 372 -50.44 19.96 19.85
CA ARG A 372 -51.60 20.32 19.02
C ARG A 372 -52.78 20.61 19.97
N PRO A 373 -53.65 21.56 19.59
CA PRO A 373 -54.60 22.23 20.48
C PRO A 373 -55.56 21.30 21.23
#